data_AF-A0A552IJB1-F1
#
_entry.id   AF-A0A552IJB1-F1
#
_cell.length_a   1.000
_cell.length_b   1.000
_cell.length_c   1.000
_cell.angle_alpha   90.00
_cell.angle_beta   90.00
_cell.angle_gamma   90.00
#
_symmetry.space_group_name_H-M   'P 1'
#
loop_
_entity.id
_entity.type
_entity.pdbx_description
1 polymer ?
#
loop_
_entity_poly.entity_id
_entity_poly.type
_entity_poly.pdbx_seq_one_letter_code
_entity_poly.pdbx_strand_id
1 'polypeptide(L)' 'MFVLEYKVKPKPNQIEAINEAIRTTQFVRNKVLRYWMDNRGVGKTELFRYNTALRKEF' A
#
# COMPACT_ATOMS: atom_id res chain seq x y z
N MET A 1 -27.50 -0.95 -6.62
CA MET A 1 -26.03 -0.95 -6.81
C MET A 1 -25.70 -2.07 -7.79
N PHE A 2 -25.22 -1.75 -8.99
CA PHE A 2 -24.78 -2.78 -9.94
C PHE A 2 -23.36 -3.19 -9.56
N VAL A 3 -23.18 -4.47 -9.26
CA VAL A 3 -21.85 -5.04 -8.99
C VAL A 3 -21.51 -5.92 -10.20
N LEU A 4 -20.54 -5.50 -10.98
CA LEU A 4 -19.97 -6.30 -12.06
C LEU A 4 -18.79 -7.07 -11.47
N GLU A 5 -18.99 -8.35 -11.18
CA GLU A 5 -17.89 -9.26 -10.82
C GLU A 5 -17.30 -9.88 -12.08
N TYR A 6 -16.00 -9.66 -12.28
CA TYR A 6 -15.23 -10.30 -13.33
C TYR A 6 -14.08 -11.09 -12.73
N LYS A 7 -13.98 -12.37 -13.09
CA LYS A 7 -12.84 -13.21 -12.67
C LYS A 7 -11.67 -12.95 -13.59
N VAL A 8 -10.61 -12.37 -13.06
CA VAL A 8 -9.34 -12.19 -13.79
C VAL A 8 -8.71 -13.57 -13.99
N LYS A 9 -8.25 -13.86 -15.21
CA LYS A 9 -7.42 -15.04 -15.54
C LYS A 9 -6.00 -14.56 -15.89
N PRO A 10 -5.20 -14.16 -14.89
CA PRO A 10 -3.87 -13.63 -15.12
C PRO A 10 -2.89 -14.73 -15.55
N LYS A 11 -1.89 -14.36 -16.34
CA LYS A 11 -0.72 -15.20 -16.60
C LYS A 11 0.13 -15.34 -15.32
N PRO A 12 0.98 -16.37 -15.18
CA PRO A 12 1.80 -16.56 -13.98
C PRO A 12 2.62 -15.33 -13.58
N ASN A 13 3.27 -14.66 -14.54
CA ASN A 13 4.02 -13.42 -14.29
C ASN A 13 3.15 -12.26 -13.77
N GLN A 14 1.89 -12.18 -14.19
CA GLN A 14 0.95 -11.19 -13.68
C GLN A 14 0.52 -11.51 -12.25
N ILE A 15 0.37 -12.79 -11.89
CA ILE A 15 0.09 -13.22 -10.52
C ILE A 15 1.24 -12.83 -9.60
N GLU A 16 2.48 -13.06 -10.03
CA GLU A 16 3.68 -12.67 -9.28
C GLU A 16 3.73 -11.16 -9.07
N ALA A 17 3.55 -10.36 -10.12
CA ALA A 17 3.52 -8.91 -10.02
C ALA A 17 2.39 -8.40 -9.10
N ILE A 18 1.21 -9.02 -9.14
CA ILE A 18 0.10 -8.69 -8.23
C ILE A 18 0.47 -9.01 -6.78
N ASN A 19 1.04 -10.20 -6.53
CA ASN A 19 1.44 -10.59 -5.18
C ASN A 19 2.53 -9.67 -4.62
N GLU A 20 3.49 -9.28 -5.45
CA GLU A 20 4.50 -8.29 -5.09
C GLU A 20 3.88 -6.94 -4.76
N ALA A 21 2.99 -6.42 -5.63
CA ALA A 21 2.29 -5.16 -5.40
C ALA A 21 1.46 -5.17 -4.10
N ILE A 22 0.78 -6.28 -3.80
CA ILE A 22 0.02 -6.46 -2.55
C ILE A 22 0.98 -6.41 -1.34
N ARG A 23 2.09 -7.15 -1.39
CA ARG A 23 3.09 -7.16 -0.31
C ARG A 23 3.69 -5.78 -0.08
N THR A 24 4.11 -5.09 -1.14
CA THR A 24 4.65 -3.73 -1.07
C THR A 24 3.65 -2.75 -0.48
N THR A 25 2.40 -2.79 -0.93
CA THR A 25 1.34 -1.91 -0.41
C THR A 25 1.08 -2.15 1.07
N GLN A 26 1.02 -3.42 1.50
CA GLN A 26 0.86 -3.78 2.91
C GLN A 26 2.06 -3.31 3.76
N PHE A 27 3.28 -3.47 3.26
CA PHE A 27 4.49 -2.99 3.92
C PHE A 27 4.48 -1.49 4.13
N VAL A 28 4.23 -0.70 3.07
CA VAL A 28 4.15 0.76 3.13
C VAL A 28 3.09 1.20 4.12
N ARG A 29 1.88 0.62 4.05
CA ARG A 29 0.78 0.92 4.98
C ARG A 29 1.18 0.65 6.43
N ASN A 30 1.75 -0.51 6.71
CA ASN A 30 2.15 -0.90 8.06
C ASN A 30 3.27 0.01 8.61
N LYS A 31 4.21 0.44 7.76
CA LYS A 31 5.23 1.42 8.14
C LYS A 31 4.64 2.78 8.49
N VAL A 32 3.71 3.30 7.69
CA VAL A 32 3.03 4.58 7.97
C VAL A 32 2.25 4.51 9.28
N LEU A 33 1.53 3.41 9.53
CA LEU A 33 0.81 3.19 10.79
C LEU A 33 1.76 3.14 11.98
N ARG A 34 2.88 2.41 11.85
CA ARG A 34 3.88 2.33 12.92
C ARG A 34 4.50 3.70 13.22
N TYR A 35 4.85 4.45 12.19
CA TYR A 35 5.36 5.81 12.33
C TYR A 35 4.38 6.72 13.07
N TRP A 36 3.07 6.63 12.77
CA TRP A 36 2.06 7.38 13.50
C TRP A 36 1.97 6.99 14.98
N MET A 37 2.06 5.69 15.29
CA MET A 37 2.00 5.20 16.68
C MET A 37 3.21 5.63 17.50
N ASP A 38 4.40 5.64 16.90
CA ASP A 38 5.66 5.96 17.59
C ASP A 38 5.85 7.47 17.81
N ASN A 39 5.18 8.32 17.04
CA ASN A 39 5.40 9.78 17.07
C ASN A 39 4.12 10.53 17.48
N ARG A 40 4.09 11.03 18.72
CA ARG A 40 2.98 11.86 19.22
C ARG A 40 2.91 13.20 18.50
N GLY A 41 1.68 13.65 18.20
CA GLY A 41 1.43 14.94 17.55
C GLY A 41 1.62 14.93 16.03
N VAL A 42 1.92 13.79 15.42
CA VAL A 42 2.02 13.67 13.96
C VAL A 42 0.65 13.87 13.32
N GLY A 43 0.58 14.88 12.45
CA GLY A 43 -0.61 15.24 11.70
C GLY A 43 -0.71 14.53 10.34
N LYS A 44 -1.81 14.81 9.64
CA LYS A 44 -2.13 14.22 8.34
C LYS A 44 -1.08 14.53 7.26
N THR A 45 -0.53 15.74 7.27
CA THR A 45 0.42 16.23 6.26
C THR A 45 1.73 15.45 6.30
N GLU A 46 2.25 15.22 7.50
CA GLU A 46 3.48 14.47 7.76
C GLU A 46 3.30 13.00 7.33
N LEU A 47 2.17 12.38 7.68
CA LEU A 47 1.86 11.01 7.26
C LEU A 47 1.80 10.88 5.73
N PHE A 48 1.22 11.85 5.03
CA PHE A 48 1.17 11.82 3.56
C PHE A 48 2.53 12.01 2.91
N ARG A 49 3.38 12.89 3.47
CA ARG A 49 4.77 13.04 3.02
C ARG A 49 5.55 11.75 3.23
N TYR A 50 5.44 11.14 4.41
CA TYR A 50 6.11 9.88 4.75
C TYR A 50 5.64 8.73 3.84
N ASN A 51 4.33 8.58 3.63
CA ASN A 51 3.77 7.61 2.69
C ASN A 51 4.29 7.84 1.26
N THR A 52 4.43 9.08 0.82
CA THR A 52 4.94 9.38 -0.53
C THR A 52 6.42 9.07 -0.68
N ALA A 53 7.21 9.30 0.36
CA ALA A 53 8.61 8.89 0.38
C ALA A 53 8.75 7.36 0.29
N LEU A 54 7.97 6.63 1.10
CA LEU A 54 8.00 5.16 1.09
C LEU A 54 7.57 4.56 -0.25
N ARG A 55 6.49 5.06 -0.88
CA ARG A 55 6.04 4.58 -2.21
C ARG A 55 7.01 4.89 -3.36
N LYS A 56 7.98 5.78 -3.13
CA LYS A 56 9.03 6.07 -4.12
C LYS A 56 10.20 5.09 -3.97
N GLU A 57 10.40 4.56 -2.77
CA GLU A 57 11.47 3.63 -2.42
C GLU A 57 11.08 2.17 -2.68
N PHE A 58 9.81 1.83 -2.42
CA PHE A 58 9.23 0.49 -2.53
C PHE A 58 8.04 0.48 -3.48
#